data_AF-A0A660KV16-F1
#
_entry.id   AF-A0A660KV16-F1
#
_cell.length_a   1.000
_cell.length_b   1.000
_cell.length_c   1.000
_cell.angle_alpha   90.00
_cell.angle_beta   90.00
_cell.angle_gamma   90.00
#
_symmetry.space_group_name_H-M   'P 1'
#
loop_
_entity.id
_entity.type
_entity.pdbx_description
1 polymer ?
#
loop_
_entity_poly.entity_id
_entity_poly.type
_entity_poly.pdbx_seq_one_letter_code
_entity_poly.pdbx_strand_id
1 'polypeptide(L)'
;MDAGRAVRWCSWVLVGATLLPGVAEAASVPVIATGPTITGTPRVGAQLTATATWQGDPTPTAVWAWLRCAKTTGSCDVVARATSATYRPVQADVGSVLRVRLRVTNTEGYVEKRSDPTAPVAAAPPPTPTPTATPVPPPPPPVPTATPVGTATPVPTPPATAAPTIVAPAAVPTPAPTVVPAPAPPPRLSPFPVVRVKGLLIAGGARVTLLSVRAPRGSQVRVRCRGADCPVRTYTAPKPTGRLRPFERALRAGTRLEIRVTKPGFIGKSTLIVIRRDDEPKRTDRCLPPGARRAVRCPAP
;
A
#
# COMPACT_ATOMS: atom_id res chain seq x y z
N MET A 1 -6.79 -83.82 48.04
CA MET A 1 -5.53 -83.58 47.32
C MET A 1 -5.80 -83.82 45.84
N ASP A 2 -5.12 -83.03 45.02
CA ASP A 2 -5.13 -82.97 43.56
C ASP A 2 -6.17 -82.10 42.83
N ALA A 3 -5.57 -81.25 42.01
CA ALA A 3 -6.08 -80.08 41.33
C ALA A 3 -6.12 -80.34 39.83
N GLY A 4 -7.04 -79.71 39.12
CA GLY A 4 -7.11 -79.80 37.66
C GLY A 4 -7.88 -78.62 37.07
N ARG A 5 -7.20 -77.46 36.96
CA ARG A 5 -7.67 -76.29 36.21
C ARG A 5 -7.53 -76.57 34.71
N ALA A 6 -8.62 -76.50 33.95
CA ALA A 6 -8.60 -76.38 32.49
C ALA A 6 -8.94 -74.94 32.10
N VAL A 7 -7.93 -74.20 31.60
CA VAL A 7 -8.08 -72.83 31.08
C VAL A 7 -8.51 -72.92 29.62
N ARG A 8 -9.74 -72.50 29.32
CA ARG A 8 -10.25 -72.32 27.95
C ARG A 8 -9.70 -71.03 27.36
N TRP A 9 -8.94 -71.14 26.27
CA TRP A 9 -8.48 -70.00 25.47
C TRP A 9 -9.56 -69.63 24.44
N CYS A 10 -10.14 -68.44 24.56
CA CYS A 10 -10.93 -67.81 23.50
C CYS A 10 -9.98 -67.05 22.56
N SER A 11 -9.77 -67.56 21.35
CA SER A 11 -9.11 -66.83 20.27
C SER A 11 -10.00 -65.69 19.79
N TRP A 12 -9.57 -64.45 20.01
CA TRP A 12 -10.11 -63.29 19.31
C TRP A 12 -9.27 -63.05 18.05
N VAL A 13 -9.90 -63.14 16.88
CA VAL A 13 -9.32 -62.71 15.61
C VAL A 13 -9.43 -61.17 15.57
N LEU A 14 -8.31 -60.48 15.74
CA LEU A 14 -8.22 -59.04 15.50
C LEU A 14 -8.06 -58.79 14.00
N VAL A 15 -9.12 -58.25 13.37
CA VAL A 15 -9.02 -57.61 12.05
C VAL A 15 -8.35 -56.24 12.26
N GLY A 16 -7.03 -56.18 12.03
CA GLY A 16 -6.27 -54.94 12.08
C GLY A 16 -6.54 -54.08 10.84
N ALA A 17 -7.41 -53.08 10.97
CA ALA A 17 -7.52 -52.01 9.99
C ALA A 17 -6.26 -51.13 10.07
N THR A 18 -5.39 -51.23 9.06
CA THR A 18 -4.22 -50.36 8.91
C THR A 18 -4.67 -48.97 8.46
N LEU A 19 -4.89 -48.08 9.43
CA LEU A 19 -4.96 -46.65 9.17
C LEU A 19 -3.57 -46.18 8.71
N LEU A 20 -3.41 -45.92 7.42
CA LEU A 20 -2.26 -45.19 6.90
C LEU A 20 -2.24 -43.81 7.58
N PRO A 21 -1.20 -43.45 8.35
CA PRO A 21 -1.08 -42.10 8.86
C PRO A 21 -0.93 -41.17 7.65
N GLY A 22 -1.94 -40.32 7.42
CA GLY A 22 -1.82 -39.24 6.45
C GLY A 22 -0.62 -38.39 6.84
N VAL A 23 0.34 -38.25 5.93
CA VAL A 23 1.47 -37.34 6.14
C VAL A 23 0.89 -35.93 6.16
N ALA A 24 0.77 -35.35 7.35
CA ALA A 24 0.47 -33.94 7.47
C ALA A 24 1.70 -33.19 6.95
N GLU A 25 1.62 -32.60 5.75
CA GLU A 25 2.62 -31.64 5.30
C GLU A 25 2.68 -30.50 6.33
N ALA A 26 3.89 -30.08 6.67
CA ALA A 26 4.07 -29.03 7.67
C ALA A 26 3.55 -27.70 7.12
N ALA A 27 2.54 -27.14 7.78
CA ALA A 27 2.02 -25.82 7.46
C ALA A 27 3.15 -24.78 7.44
N SER A 28 3.11 -23.88 6.45
CA SER A 28 4.14 -22.89 6.17
C SER A 28 3.57 -21.49 5.95
N VAL A 29 4.22 -20.50 6.59
CA VAL A 29 3.93 -19.07 6.36
C VAL A 29 4.20 -18.74 4.89
N PRO A 30 3.40 -17.89 4.22
CA PRO A 30 3.58 -17.64 2.82
C PRO A 30 4.89 -16.92 2.52
N VAL A 31 5.51 -17.26 1.40
CA VAL A 31 6.75 -16.68 0.90
C VAL A 31 6.55 -16.23 -0.55
N ILE A 32 6.98 -15.00 -0.86
CA ILE A 32 7.00 -14.49 -2.25
C ILE A 32 8.32 -14.94 -2.88
N ALA A 33 8.26 -15.92 -3.79
CA ALA A 33 9.40 -16.48 -4.50
C ALA A 33 9.95 -15.50 -5.54
N THR A 34 9.07 -14.99 -6.41
CA THR A 34 9.37 -13.89 -7.34
C THR A 34 8.53 -12.68 -6.96
N GLY A 35 9.20 -11.55 -6.74
CA GLY A 35 8.53 -10.30 -6.38
C GLY A 35 7.59 -9.81 -7.47
N PRO A 36 6.66 -8.91 -7.13
CA PRO A 36 5.73 -8.37 -8.11
C PRO A 36 6.46 -7.54 -9.17
N THR A 37 6.21 -7.84 -10.44
CA THR A 37 6.75 -7.15 -11.61
C THR A 37 5.60 -6.59 -12.43
N ILE A 38 5.71 -5.34 -12.88
CA ILE A 38 4.72 -4.70 -13.74
C ILE A 38 5.19 -4.77 -15.19
N THR A 39 4.29 -5.18 -16.08
CA THR A 39 4.48 -5.21 -17.53
C THR A 39 3.43 -4.34 -18.22
N GLY A 40 3.74 -3.91 -19.45
CA GLY A 40 2.90 -2.98 -20.24
C GLY A 40 3.45 -1.56 -20.25
N THR A 41 2.86 -0.71 -21.10
CA THR A 41 3.27 0.69 -21.26
C THR A 41 2.49 1.58 -20.29
N PRO A 42 3.16 2.34 -19.40
CA PRO A 42 2.47 3.24 -18.46
C PRO A 42 1.92 4.45 -19.23
N ARG A 43 0.69 4.31 -19.71
CA ARG A 43 -0.03 5.34 -20.47
C ARG A 43 -1.50 5.34 -20.08
N VAL A 44 -2.13 6.50 -20.04
CA VAL A 44 -3.57 6.62 -19.80
C VAL A 44 -4.36 5.72 -20.76
N GLY A 45 -5.25 4.88 -20.21
CA GLY A 45 -6.08 3.92 -20.94
C GLY A 45 -5.40 2.60 -21.32
N ALA A 46 -4.07 2.55 -21.35
CA ALA A 46 -3.32 1.31 -21.62
C ALA A 46 -3.38 0.36 -20.41
N GLN A 47 -3.34 -0.96 -20.65
CA GLN A 47 -3.36 -1.94 -19.57
C GLN A 47 -1.94 -2.22 -19.06
N LEU A 48 -1.79 -2.17 -17.74
CA LEU A 48 -0.64 -2.69 -17.01
C LEU A 48 -1.03 -4.00 -16.32
N THR A 49 -0.10 -4.95 -16.31
CA THR A 49 -0.29 -6.27 -15.69
C THR A 49 0.81 -6.54 -14.68
N ALA A 50 0.42 -6.86 -13.46
CA ALA A 50 1.31 -7.28 -12.38
C ALA A 50 1.35 -8.81 -12.27
N THR A 51 2.56 -9.36 -12.19
CA THR A 51 2.79 -10.80 -12.00
C THR A 51 3.72 -11.04 -10.82
N ALA A 52 3.52 -12.14 -10.10
CA ALA A 52 4.38 -12.60 -9.00
C ALA A 52 4.19 -14.09 -8.80
N THR A 53 5.12 -14.74 -8.09
CA THR A 53 4.98 -16.13 -7.66
C THR A 53 5.17 -16.22 -6.16
N TRP A 54 4.41 -17.08 -5.52
CA TRP A 54 4.46 -17.29 -4.08
C TRP A 54 4.13 -18.76 -3.75
N GLN A 55 4.55 -19.17 -2.56
CA GLN A 55 4.31 -20.49 -2.01
C GLN A 55 3.82 -20.33 -0.58
N GLY A 56 3.15 -21.36 -0.06
CA GLY A 56 2.66 -21.41 1.31
C GLY A 56 1.64 -22.54 1.46
N ASP A 57 1.55 -23.07 2.67
CA ASP A 57 0.60 -24.11 3.04
C ASP A 57 -0.06 -23.75 4.38
N PRO A 58 -1.39 -23.71 4.51
CA PRO A 58 -2.40 -23.88 3.46
C PRO A 58 -2.26 -22.88 2.30
N THR A 59 -2.83 -23.21 1.14
CA THR A 59 -2.75 -22.40 -0.08
C THR A 59 -3.10 -20.94 0.20
N PRO A 60 -2.18 -19.99 -0.05
CA PRO A 60 -2.40 -18.61 0.32
C PRO A 60 -3.23 -17.83 -0.71
N THR A 61 -3.89 -16.79 -0.21
CA THR A 61 -4.63 -15.81 -1.01
C THR A 61 -3.77 -14.55 -1.23
N ALA A 62 -3.92 -13.92 -2.40
CA ALA A 62 -3.17 -12.74 -2.79
C ALA A 62 -4.08 -11.51 -2.95
N VAL A 63 -3.64 -10.37 -2.42
CA VAL A 63 -4.30 -9.08 -2.58
C VAL A 63 -3.31 -8.08 -3.17
N TRP A 64 -3.72 -7.44 -4.26
CA TRP A 64 -2.95 -6.39 -4.93
C TRP A 64 -3.42 -5.02 -4.46
N ALA A 65 -2.51 -4.04 -4.51
CA ALA A 65 -2.84 -2.63 -4.35
C ALA A 65 -1.93 -1.81 -5.27
N TRP A 66 -2.52 -1.15 -6.26
CA TRP A 66 -1.80 -0.20 -7.11
C TRP A 66 -1.51 1.08 -6.35
N LEU A 67 -0.32 1.61 -6.59
CA LEU A 67 0.22 2.76 -5.90
C LEU A 67 0.64 3.82 -6.93
N ARG A 68 0.23 5.06 -6.69
CA ARG A 68 0.68 6.24 -7.45
C ARG A 68 1.80 6.93 -6.68
N CYS A 69 2.98 7.03 -7.26
CA CYS A 69 4.12 7.70 -6.63
C CYS A 69 4.48 8.95 -7.44
N ALA A 70 4.69 10.08 -6.76
CA ALA A 70 5.10 11.32 -7.43
C ALA A 70 6.51 11.23 -8.06
N LYS A 71 7.38 10.33 -7.57
CA LYS A 71 8.75 10.12 -8.05
C LYS A 71 9.13 8.64 -7.97
N THR A 72 10.21 8.25 -8.67
CA THR A 72 10.83 6.91 -8.58
C THR A 72 11.32 6.58 -7.17
N THR A 73 11.57 7.59 -6.33
CA THR A 73 11.93 7.41 -4.91
C THR A 73 10.95 8.20 -4.04
N GLY A 74 10.45 7.59 -2.96
CA GLY A 74 9.51 8.24 -2.04
C GLY A 74 8.26 7.42 -1.69
N SER A 75 7.32 8.10 -1.03
CA SER A 75 5.98 7.60 -0.70
C SER A 75 5.13 7.44 -1.96
N CYS A 76 4.16 6.53 -1.88
CA CYS A 76 3.16 6.33 -2.92
C CYS A 76 1.78 6.27 -2.27
N ASP A 77 0.80 6.91 -2.90
CA ASP A 77 -0.59 6.84 -2.50
C ASP A 77 -1.23 5.57 -3.03
N VAL A 78 -2.13 4.97 -2.25
CA VAL A 78 -2.92 3.84 -2.74
C VAL A 78 -3.95 4.37 -3.73
N VAL A 79 -3.97 3.82 -4.93
CA VAL A 79 -5.03 4.08 -5.90
C VAL A 79 -6.28 3.35 -5.41
N ALA A 80 -7.32 4.11 -5.08
CA ALA A 80 -8.54 3.55 -4.51
C ALA A 80 -9.15 2.48 -5.44
N ARG A 81 -9.57 1.35 -4.85
CA ARG A 81 -10.23 0.21 -5.53
C ARG A 81 -9.38 -0.52 -6.58
N ALA A 82 -8.13 -0.12 -6.81
CA ALA A 82 -7.23 -0.80 -7.71
C ALA A 82 -6.58 -2.01 -7.02
N THR A 83 -7.36 -3.07 -6.80
CA THR A 83 -6.95 -4.29 -6.09
C THR A 83 -6.78 -5.52 -6.98
N SER A 84 -6.90 -5.33 -8.30
CA SER A 84 -6.70 -6.38 -9.30
C SER A 84 -5.24 -6.48 -9.72
N ALA A 85 -4.84 -7.63 -10.26
CA ALA A 85 -3.52 -7.81 -10.87
C ALA A 85 -3.32 -6.91 -12.10
N THR A 86 -4.40 -6.42 -12.72
CA THR A 86 -4.38 -5.47 -13.83
C THR A 86 -4.79 -4.07 -13.39
N TYR A 87 -4.24 -3.05 -14.03
CA TYR A 87 -4.65 -1.65 -13.85
C TYR A 87 -4.55 -0.87 -15.15
N ARG A 88 -5.49 0.06 -15.36
CA ARG A 88 -5.47 1.00 -16.48
C ARG A 88 -5.23 2.40 -15.92
N PRO A 89 -4.07 3.03 -16.18
CA PRO A 89 -3.80 4.37 -15.71
C PRO A 89 -4.85 5.35 -16.21
N VAL A 90 -5.19 6.32 -15.36
CA VAL A 90 -6.13 7.40 -15.63
C VAL A 90 -5.39 8.73 -15.71
N GLN A 91 -6.08 9.79 -16.13
CA GLN A 91 -5.48 11.12 -16.27
C GLN A 91 -4.79 11.61 -15.00
N ALA A 92 -5.32 11.27 -13.83
CA ALA A 92 -4.73 11.65 -12.54
C ALA A 92 -3.40 10.93 -12.23
N ASP A 93 -3.03 9.88 -12.98
CA ASP A 93 -1.73 9.20 -12.86
C ASP A 93 -0.63 9.84 -13.71
N VAL A 94 -0.96 10.73 -14.65
CA VAL A 94 0.01 11.30 -15.60
C VAL A 94 1.18 11.96 -14.87
N GLY A 95 2.40 11.69 -15.33
CA GLY A 95 3.64 12.17 -14.72
C GLY A 95 4.04 11.44 -13.43
N SER A 96 3.15 10.67 -12.82
CA SER A 96 3.49 9.79 -11.69
C SER A 96 4.11 8.49 -12.19
N VAL A 97 4.87 7.82 -11.33
CA VAL A 97 5.28 6.42 -11.55
C VAL A 97 4.33 5.50 -10.80
N LEU A 98 4.01 4.36 -11.39
CA LEU A 98 3.14 3.37 -10.77
C LEU A 98 3.96 2.25 -10.14
N ARG A 99 3.43 1.72 -9.03
CA ARG A 99 3.93 0.51 -8.36
C ARG A 99 2.76 -0.36 -7.97
N VAL A 100 3.04 -1.62 -7.67
CA VAL A 100 2.06 -2.51 -7.07
C VAL A 100 2.62 -3.09 -5.78
N ARG A 101 1.77 -3.14 -4.74
CA ARG A 101 2.04 -3.84 -3.50
C ARG A 101 1.24 -5.13 -3.49
N LEU A 102 1.92 -6.24 -3.28
CA LEU A 102 1.36 -7.58 -3.17
C LEU A 102 1.41 -8.01 -1.70
N ARG A 103 0.26 -8.41 -1.15
CA ARG A 103 0.16 -9.08 0.14
C ARG A 103 -0.36 -10.50 -0.08
N VAL A 104 0.37 -11.48 0.43
CA VAL A 104 0.03 -12.91 0.35
C VAL A 104 -0.24 -13.41 1.76
N THR A 105 -1.39 -14.06 1.99
CA THR A 105 -1.89 -14.42 3.34
C THR A 105 -2.46 -15.84 3.37
N ASN A 106 -2.13 -16.60 4.41
CA ASN A 106 -2.84 -17.83 4.80
C ASN A 106 -3.06 -17.82 6.33
N THR A 107 -3.49 -18.95 6.90
CA THR A 107 -3.73 -19.10 8.34
C THR A 107 -2.45 -18.96 9.18
N GLU A 108 -1.29 -19.28 8.61
CA GLU A 108 0.01 -19.22 9.29
C GLU A 108 0.58 -17.80 9.33
N GLY A 109 0.15 -16.92 8.42
CA GLY A 109 0.52 -15.52 8.44
C GLY A 109 0.47 -14.83 7.08
N TYR A 110 1.26 -13.77 6.93
CA TYR A 110 1.32 -13.01 5.69
C TYR A 110 2.71 -12.48 5.38
N VAL A 111 2.96 -12.26 4.09
CA VAL A 111 4.14 -11.58 3.56
C VAL A 111 3.69 -10.48 2.59
N GLU A 112 4.49 -9.42 2.50
CA GLU A 112 4.21 -8.29 1.62
C GLU A 112 5.48 -7.88 0.85
N LYS A 113 5.33 -7.57 -0.43
CA LYS A 113 6.40 -7.01 -1.26
C LYS A 113 5.84 -5.97 -2.23
N ARG A 114 6.69 -5.05 -2.68
CA ARG A 114 6.35 -4.01 -3.64
C ARG A 114 7.22 -4.14 -4.88
N SER A 115 6.67 -3.79 -6.04
CA SER A 115 7.39 -3.78 -7.31
C SER A 115 8.35 -2.60 -7.42
N ASP A 116 9.24 -2.70 -8.39
CA ASP A 116 9.94 -1.55 -8.94
C ASP A 116 8.96 -0.56 -9.59
N PRO A 117 9.33 0.74 -9.67
CA PRO A 117 8.49 1.74 -10.33
C PRO A 117 8.44 1.54 -11.84
N THR A 118 7.30 1.82 -12.46
CA THR A 118 7.22 2.01 -13.91
C THR A 118 7.98 3.27 -14.35
N ALA A 119 8.13 3.46 -15.66
CA ALA A 119 8.35 4.79 -16.22
C ALA A 119 7.16 5.72 -15.86
N PRO A 120 7.36 7.05 -15.89
CA PRO A 120 6.27 8.00 -15.67
C PRO A 120 5.11 7.75 -16.64
N VAL A 121 3.88 7.87 -16.15
CA VAL A 121 2.69 7.64 -16.97
C VAL A 121 2.56 8.74 -18.01
N ALA A 122 2.51 8.35 -19.28
CA ALA A 122 2.25 9.25 -20.39
C ALA A 122 0.75 9.53 -20.55
N ALA A 123 0.40 10.73 -21.04
CA ALA A 123 -0.96 11.04 -21.45
C ALA A 123 -1.42 10.12 -22.61
N ALA A 124 -2.74 9.99 -22.78
CA ALA A 124 -3.30 9.34 -23.95
C ALA A 124 -2.87 10.10 -25.22
N PRO A 125 -2.65 9.41 -26.36
CA PRO A 125 -2.45 10.10 -27.62
C PRO A 125 -3.68 10.98 -27.93
N PRO A 126 -3.50 12.11 -28.63
CA PRO A 126 -4.63 12.89 -29.12
C PRO A 126 -5.57 11.99 -29.93
N PRO A 127 -6.89 12.20 -29.88
CA PRO A 127 -7.79 11.50 -30.78
C PRO A 127 -7.35 11.77 -32.22
N THR A 128 -7.32 10.72 -33.06
CA THR A 128 -7.18 10.91 -34.51
C THR A 128 -8.31 11.83 -34.95
N PRO A 129 -8.04 12.93 -35.71
CA PRO A 129 -9.11 13.77 -36.22
C PRO A 129 -10.07 12.87 -36.99
N THR A 130 -11.34 12.89 -36.61
CA THR A 130 -12.38 12.30 -37.45
C THR A 130 -12.25 13.00 -38.81
N PRO A 131 -12.10 12.27 -39.93
CA PRO A 131 -12.12 12.91 -41.22
C PRO A 131 -13.42 13.73 -41.29
N THR A 132 -13.27 15.05 -41.39
CA THR A 132 -14.38 15.92 -41.75
C THR A 132 -14.97 15.32 -43.00
N ALA A 133 -16.24 14.90 -42.96
CA ALA A 133 -16.92 14.44 -44.14
C ALA A 133 -16.68 15.49 -45.23
N THR A 134 -16.08 15.07 -46.35
CA THR A 134 -15.99 15.93 -47.52
C THR A 134 -17.39 16.48 -47.75
N PRO A 135 -17.59 17.81 -47.80
CA PRO A 135 -18.91 18.34 -48.08
C PRO A 135 -19.41 17.66 -49.35
N VAL A 136 -20.51 16.91 -49.22
CA VAL A 136 -21.17 16.31 -50.37
C VAL A 136 -21.42 17.48 -51.33
N PRO A 137 -20.90 17.44 -52.57
CA PRO A 137 -21.18 18.50 -53.53
C PRO A 137 -22.70 18.67 -53.60
N PRO A 138 -23.22 19.90 -53.52
CA PRO A 138 -24.65 20.12 -53.65
C PRO A 138 -25.13 19.44 -54.94
N PRO A 139 -26.30 18.78 -54.93
CA PRO A 139 -26.83 18.12 -56.12
C PRO A 139 -26.79 19.10 -57.30
N PRO A 140 -26.41 18.64 -58.50
CA PRO A 140 -26.34 19.51 -59.67
C PRO A 140 -27.69 20.21 -59.85
N PRO A 141 -27.69 21.53 -60.14
CA PRO A 141 -28.93 22.29 -60.31
C PRO A 141 -29.79 21.63 -61.39
N PRO A 142 -31.13 21.59 -61.21
CA PRO A 142 -32.01 21.14 -62.28
C PRO A 142 -31.79 22.02 -63.52
N VAL A 143 -31.69 21.37 -64.67
CA VAL A 143 -31.52 22.01 -65.98
C VAL A 143 -32.62 23.08 -66.17
N PRO A 144 -32.27 24.36 -66.40
CA PRO A 144 -33.27 25.38 -66.64
C PRO A 144 -33.87 25.21 -68.02
N THR A 145 -35.17 24.96 -68.08
CA THR A 145 -36.00 25.18 -69.26
C THR A 145 -36.02 26.68 -69.55
N ALA A 146 -35.67 27.06 -70.79
CA ALA A 146 -35.73 28.45 -71.28
C ALA A 146 -37.16 29.02 -71.11
N THR A 147 -37.37 30.30 -70.77
CA THR A 147 -37.44 31.49 -71.67
C THR A 147 -38.34 32.52 -70.91
N PRO A 148 -38.52 33.81 -71.30
CA PRO A 148 -37.62 34.90 -71.70
C PRO A 148 -37.65 36.14 -70.77
N VAL A 149 -36.63 36.99 -70.96
CA VAL A 149 -36.54 38.46 -70.99
C VAL A 149 -37.61 39.35 -70.30
N GLY A 150 -37.11 40.26 -69.46
CA GLY A 150 -37.67 41.59 -69.19
C GLY A 150 -36.98 42.19 -67.96
N THR A 151 -36.02 43.11 -68.05
CA THR A 151 -36.11 44.57 -68.34
C THR A 151 -35.51 45.33 -67.15
N ALA A 152 -34.56 46.20 -67.48
CA ALA A 152 -34.08 47.40 -66.78
C ALA A 152 -33.43 47.30 -65.38
N THR A 153 -32.17 47.76 -65.36
CA THR A 153 -31.39 48.39 -64.30
C THR A 153 -32.19 49.48 -63.55
N PRO A 154 -31.87 49.79 -62.26
CA PRO A 154 -30.77 50.74 -62.00
C PRO A 154 -29.91 50.43 -60.75
N VAL A 155 -28.67 50.92 -60.82
CA VAL A 155 -27.70 51.24 -59.74
C VAL A 155 -28.15 52.60 -59.13
N PRO A 156 -27.97 53.01 -57.83
CA PRO A 156 -26.78 52.87 -56.95
C PRO A 156 -27.05 52.65 -55.43
N THR A 157 -26.00 52.51 -54.60
CA THR A 157 -25.65 53.39 -53.44
C THR A 157 -24.76 52.65 -52.38
N PRO A 158 -23.63 53.23 -51.92
CA PRO A 158 -22.73 52.63 -50.91
C PRO A 158 -23.06 53.11 -49.47
N PRO A 159 -22.14 52.97 -48.48
CA PRO A 159 -22.06 51.93 -47.45
C PRO A 159 -22.65 52.36 -46.08
N ALA A 160 -23.10 51.40 -45.27
CA ALA A 160 -23.48 51.65 -43.87
C ALA A 160 -22.35 51.25 -42.90
N THR A 161 -21.75 52.29 -42.35
CA THR A 161 -20.94 52.45 -41.14
C THR A 161 -21.06 51.36 -40.07
N ALA A 162 -19.91 50.80 -39.68
CA ALA A 162 -19.76 49.95 -38.50
C ALA A 162 -20.01 50.73 -37.20
N ALA A 163 -20.80 50.16 -36.30
CA ALA A 163 -21.05 50.69 -34.97
C ALA A 163 -19.79 50.56 -34.08
N PRO A 164 -19.50 51.53 -33.18
CA PRO A 164 -18.34 51.46 -32.31
C PRO A 164 -18.55 50.44 -31.18
N THR A 165 -17.58 49.53 -31.06
CA THR A 165 -17.42 48.63 -29.91
C THR A 165 -17.04 49.44 -28.67
N ILE A 166 -17.90 49.44 -27.64
CA ILE A 166 -17.57 49.96 -26.32
C ILE A 166 -16.63 48.96 -25.63
N VAL A 167 -15.35 49.33 -25.50
CA VAL A 167 -14.37 48.58 -24.72
C VAL A 167 -14.60 48.90 -23.24
N ALA A 168 -15.00 47.89 -22.48
CA ALA A 168 -15.08 47.97 -21.02
C ALA A 168 -13.66 48.11 -20.42
N PRO A 169 -13.44 49.00 -19.44
CA PRO A 169 -12.13 49.18 -18.83
C PRO A 169 -11.74 47.93 -18.04
N ALA A 170 -10.52 47.44 -18.30
CA ALA A 170 -9.92 46.32 -17.60
C ALA A 170 -9.78 46.64 -16.11
N ALA A 171 -10.36 45.79 -15.27
CA ALA A 171 -10.18 45.84 -13.83
C ALA A 171 -8.70 45.64 -13.47
N VAL A 172 -8.18 46.55 -12.64
CA VAL A 172 -6.82 46.49 -12.08
C VAL A 172 -6.72 45.26 -11.17
N PRO A 173 -5.79 44.32 -11.40
CA PRO A 173 -5.66 43.16 -10.53
C PRO A 173 -5.07 43.59 -9.18
N THR A 174 -5.81 43.30 -8.11
CA THR A 174 -5.34 43.42 -6.73
C THR A 174 -4.13 42.49 -6.53
N PRO A 175 -3.00 42.96 -5.98
CA PRO A 175 -1.84 42.10 -5.74
C PRO A 175 -2.21 41.01 -4.71
N ALA A 176 -2.02 39.75 -5.11
CA ALA A 176 -2.25 38.60 -4.25
C ALA A 176 -1.29 38.62 -3.05
N PRO A 177 -1.75 38.26 -1.83
CA PRO A 177 -0.89 38.22 -0.66
C PRO A 177 0.24 37.19 -0.84
N THR A 178 1.47 37.61 -0.53
CA THR A 178 2.64 36.73 -0.51
C THR A 178 2.45 35.63 0.53
N VAL A 179 2.07 34.44 0.08
CA VAL A 179 1.97 33.25 0.93
C VAL A 179 3.38 32.83 1.33
N VAL A 180 3.76 33.07 2.59
CA VAL A 180 4.98 32.49 3.17
C VAL A 180 4.82 30.97 3.13
N PRO A 181 5.69 30.22 2.44
CA PRO A 181 5.55 28.77 2.34
C PRO A 181 5.69 28.14 3.72
N ALA A 182 4.68 27.36 4.12
CA ALA A 182 4.70 26.61 5.36
C ALA A 182 5.96 25.71 5.42
N PRO A 183 6.63 25.59 6.58
CA PRO A 183 7.84 24.81 6.71
C PRO A 183 7.58 23.35 6.30
N ALA A 184 8.44 22.81 5.45
CA ALA A 184 8.31 21.46 4.93
C ALA A 184 8.21 20.44 6.08
N PRO A 185 7.32 19.43 5.98
CA PRO A 185 7.16 18.43 7.03
C PRO A 185 8.48 17.65 7.23
N PRO A 186 8.85 17.33 8.48
CA PRO A 186 10.11 16.67 8.76
C PRO A 186 10.19 15.27 8.12
N PRO A 187 11.37 14.87 7.61
CA PRO A 187 11.54 13.58 6.94
C PRO A 187 11.33 12.40 7.91
N ARG A 188 10.82 11.27 7.40
CA ARG A 188 10.71 10.01 8.17
C ARG A 188 12.06 9.29 8.24
N LEU A 189 12.30 8.53 9.31
CA LEU A 189 13.46 7.64 9.40
C LEU A 189 13.50 6.65 8.22
N SER A 190 14.66 6.52 7.56
CA SER A 190 14.88 5.61 6.44
C SER A 190 16.12 4.72 6.68
N PRO A 191 16.01 3.39 6.54
CA PRO A 191 14.76 2.62 6.47
C PRO A 191 13.91 2.81 7.74
N PHE A 192 12.59 2.68 7.62
CA PHE A 192 11.72 2.84 8.79
C PHE A 192 11.97 1.71 9.80
N PRO A 193 12.08 2.01 11.11
CA PRO A 193 12.50 1.02 12.09
C PRO A 193 11.57 -0.21 12.16
N VAL A 194 12.16 -1.40 12.20
CA VAL A 194 11.43 -2.67 12.32
C VAL A 194 11.62 -3.23 13.72
N VAL A 195 10.52 -3.46 14.43
CA VAL A 195 10.50 -4.14 15.74
C VAL A 195 9.96 -5.55 15.52
N ARG A 196 10.70 -6.55 15.99
CA ARG A 196 10.34 -7.97 15.91
C ARG A 196 10.14 -8.49 17.33
N VAL A 197 9.01 -9.14 17.55
CA VAL A 197 8.69 -9.85 18.78
C VAL A 197 8.32 -11.29 18.42
N LYS A 198 8.89 -12.26 19.12
CA LYS A 198 8.50 -13.68 19.06
C LYS A 198 8.43 -14.20 20.49
N GLY A 199 7.55 -15.15 20.73
CA GLY A 199 7.36 -15.73 22.04
C GLY A 199 6.36 -16.87 22.01
N LEU A 200 6.06 -17.34 23.21
CA LEU A 200 5.04 -18.35 23.50
C LEU A 200 4.00 -17.72 24.42
N LEU A 201 2.73 -18.03 24.19
CA LEU A 201 1.68 -17.69 25.14
C LEU A 201 1.77 -18.64 26.33
N ILE A 202 1.68 -18.09 27.54
CA ILE A 202 1.71 -18.87 28.79
C ILE A 202 0.53 -18.44 29.65
N ALA A 203 0.12 -19.27 30.60
CA ALA A 203 -0.97 -18.94 31.51
C ALA A 203 -0.73 -17.58 32.19
N GLY A 204 -1.65 -16.64 32.00
CA GLY A 204 -1.55 -15.31 32.61
C GLY A 204 -0.52 -14.36 31.99
N GLY A 205 0.06 -14.65 30.82
CA GLY A 205 0.98 -13.72 30.14
C GLY A 205 1.63 -14.28 28.86
N ALA A 206 2.86 -13.83 28.59
CA ALA A 206 3.63 -14.30 27.44
C ALA A 206 5.11 -14.44 27.80
N ARG A 207 5.75 -15.50 27.29
CA ARG A 207 7.19 -15.66 27.31
C ARG A 207 7.79 -15.10 26.03
N VAL A 208 8.43 -13.95 26.11
CA VAL A 208 9.13 -13.33 24.98
C VAL A 208 10.47 -14.04 24.80
N THR A 209 10.69 -14.66 23.65
CA THR A 209 11.94 -15.37 23.30
C THR A 209 12.83 -14.56 22.34
N LEU A 210 12.24 -13.58 21.66
CA LEU A 210 12.95 -12.63 20.83
C LEU A 210 12.27 -11.28 20.95
N LEU A 211 13.03 -10.25 21.31
CA LEU A 211 12.64 -8.87 21.12
C LEU A 211 13.82 -8.14 20.47
N SER A 212 13.69 -7.77 19.21
CA SER A 212 14.77 -7.10 18.47
C SER A 212 14.28 -5.90 17.70
N VAL A 213 15.20 -4.96 17.48
CA VAL A 213 14.98 -3.74 16.73
C VAL A 213 16.02 -3.66 15.61
N ARG A 214 15.59 -3.27 14.42
CA ARG A 214 16.43 -2.85 13.31
C ARG A 214 16.14 -1.38 13.02
N ALA A 215 17.09 -0.50 13.29
CA ALA A 215 16.97 0.95 13.09
C ALA A 215 18.20 1.51 12.35
N PRO A 216 18.04 2.62 11.60
CA PRO A 216 19.15 3.26 10.90
C PRO A 216 20.20 3.81 11.87
N ARG A 217 21.43 3.93 11.38
CA ARG A 217 22.56 4.51 12.14
C ARG A 217 22.23 5.93 12.63
N GLY A 218 22.72 6.26 13.83
CA GLY A 218 22.44 7.54 14.49
C GLY A 218 21.05 7.64 15.11
N SER A 219 20.25 6.57 15.11
CA SER A 219 18.98 6.52 15.85
C SER A 219 19.19 6.03 17.27
N GLN A 220 18.42 6.56 18.21
CA GLN A 220 18.36 6.08 19.58
C GLN A 220 17.14 5.16 19.76
N VAL A 221 17.33 4.01 20.39
CA VAL A 221 16.25 3.08 20.75
C VAL A 221 16.06 3.11 22.26
N ARG A 222 14.85 3.45 22.70
CA ARG A 222 14.48 3.50 24.12
C ARG A 222 13.22 2.68 24.37
N VAL A 223 13.27 1.83 25.39
CA VAL A 223 12.13 1.04 25.84
C VAL A 223 11.61 1.61 27.15
N ARG A 224 10.30 1.82 27.24
CA ARG A 224 9.59 2.04 28.50
C ARG A 224 8.76 0.81 28.81
N CYS A 225 9.01 0.20 29.96
CA CYS A 225 8.26 -0.95 30.44
C CYS A 225 7.39 -0.53 31.62
N ARG A 226 6.11 -0.91 31.60
CA ARG A 226 5.18 -0.77 32.72
C ARG A 226 4.51 -2.11 33.00
N GLY A 227 4.39 -2.49 34.26
CA GLY A 227 3.87 -3.81 34.68
C GLY A 227 4.66 -4.35 35.86
N ALA A 228 4.16 -5.42 36.47
CA ALA A 228 4.80 -6.04 37.64
C ALA A 228 6.13 -6.70 37.29
N ASP A 229 6.23 -7.42 36.17
CA ASP A 229 7.45 -8.13 35.77
C ASP A 229 8.32 -7.31 34.80
N CYS A 230 8.26 -5.99 34.89
CA CYS A 230 9.19 -5.16 34.15
C CYS A 230 10.60 -5.30 34.73
N PRO A 231 11.58 -5.79 33.95
CA PRO A 231 12.95 -5.96 34.44
C PRO A 231 13.58 -4.61 34.78
N VAL A 232 13.33 -3.61 33.93
CA VAL A 232 13.70 -2.21 34.13
C VAL A 232 12.60 -1.33 33.55
N ARG A 233 12.28 -0.22 34.23
CA ARG A 233 11.19 0.69 33.78
C ARG A 233 11.57 1.47 32.52
N THR A 234 12.83 1.86 32.40
CA THR A 234 13.38 2.54 31.23
C THR A 234 14.69 1.88 30.83
N TYR A 235 14.84 1.57 29.55
CA TYR A 235 16.05 1.00 28.98
C TYR A 235 16.44 1.75 27.72
N THR A 236 17.72 2.07 27.56
CA THR A 236 18.25 2.65 26.32
C THR A 236 19.20 1.63 25.71
N ALA A 237 18.94 1.23 24.46
CA ALA A 237 19.79 0.25 23.81
C ALA A 237 21.14 0.88 23.43
N PRO A 238 22.26 0.14 23.60
CA PRO A 238 23.59 0.65 23.27
C PRO A 238 23.82 0.78 21.76
N LYS A 239 23.05 0.05 20.94
CA LYS A 239 23.13 0.06 19.47
C LYS A 239 21.73 0.24 18.87
N PRO A 240 21.61 0.92 17.70
CA PRO A 240 20.32 1.13 17.03
C PRO A 240 19.70 -0.16 16.50
N THR A 241 20.52 -1.17 16.19
CA THR A 241 20.07 -2.48 15.73
C THR A 241 20.61 -3.55 16.68
N GLY A 242 19.73 -4.42 17.18
CA GLY A 242 20.11 -5.48 18.11
C GLY A 242 18.93 -6.07 18.88
N ARG A 243 19.25 -7.04 19.74
CA ARG A 243 18.29 -7.66 20.68
C ARG A 243 18.16 -6.83 21.95
N LEU A 244 16.94 -6.68 22.42
CA LEU A 244 16.59 -6.04 23.69
C LEU A 244 16.50 -7.11 24.78
N ARG A 245 17.63 -7.81 25.00
CA ARG A 245 17.75 -9.00 25.87
C ARG A 245 17.09 -8.89 27.25
N PRO A 246 17.14 -7.74 27.96
CA PRO A 246 16.47 -7.63 29.26
C PRO A 246 14.98 -8.00 29.24
N PHE A 247 14.30 -7.81 28.10
CA PHE A 247 12.87 -8.08 27.93
C PHE A 247 12.57 -9.44 27.28
N GLU A 248 13.57 -10.25 26.94
CA GLU A 248 13.40 -11.63 26.45
C GLU A 248 13.13 -12.58 27.64
N ARG A 249 11.97 -12.43 28.28
CA ARG A 249 11.57 -13.17 29.49
C ARG A 249 10.06 -13.42 29.55
N ALA A 250 9.61 -14.13 30.59
CA ALA A 250 8.20 -14.21 30.94
C ALA A 250 7.70 -12.86 31.48
N LEU A 251 6.62 -12.35 30.90
CA LEU A 251 5.97 -11.10 31.27
C LEU A 251 4.49 -11.41 31.56
N ARG A 252 3.97 -11.00 32.72
CA ARG A 252 2.55 -11.17 33.03
C ARG A 252 1.68 -10.24 32.20
N ALA A 253 0.42 -10.62 32.07
CA ALA A 253 -0.65 -9.81 31.55
C ALA A 253 -0.68 -8.42 32.22
N GLY A 254 -0.95 -7.39 31.43
CA GLY A 254 -0.90 -5.99 31.85
C GLY A 254 0.46 -5.32 31.62
N THR A 255 1.49 -6.10 31.28
CA THR A 255 2.79 -5.55 30.89
C THR A 255 2.69 -4.78 29.57
N ARG A 256 3.20 -3.55 29.54
CA ARG A 256 3.24 -2.66 28.38
C ARG A 256 4.69 -2.30 28.06
N LEU A 257 5.13 -2.69 26.87
CA LEU A 257 6.44 -2.35 26.32
C LEU A 257 6.25 -1.28 25.25
N GLU A 258 6.72 -0.06 25.51
CA GLU A 258 6.75 1.02 24.51
C GLU A 258 8.19 1.19 24.00
N ILE A 259 8.43 0.76 22.77
CA ILE A 259 9.72 0.87 22.09
C ILE A 259 9.70 2.10 21.20
N ARG A 260 10.48 3.11 21.53
CA ARG A 260 10.65 4.35 20.77
C ARG A 260 11.98 4.34 20.03
N VAL A 261 11.93 4.68 18.74
CA VAL A 261 13.10 4.85 17.88
C VAL A 261 13.10 6.28 17.36
N THR A 262 14.09 7.07 17.75
CA THR A 262 14.15 8.52 17.48
C THR A 262 15.49 8.93 16.89
N LYS A 263 15.47 9.95 16.03
CA LYS A 263 16.67 10.65 15.54
C LYS A 263 16.35 12.15 15.42
N PRO A 264 17.24 13.07 15.82
CA PRO A 264 17.00 14.50 15.73
C PRO A 264 16.60 14.92 14.31
N GLY A 265 15.52 15.70 14.17
CA GLY A 265 15.01 16.17 12.88
C GLY A 265 14.20 15.14 12.06
N PHE A 266 14.04 13.90 12.53
CA PHE A 266 13.28 12.87 11.81
C PHE A 266 12.03 12.40 12.57
N ILE A 267 10.98 12.08 11.81
CA ILE A 267 9.82 11.35 12.34
C ILE A 267 10.29 9.92 12.65
N GLY A 268 10.29 9.61 13.95
CA GLY A 268 10.62 8.32 14.52
C GLY A 268 9.45 7.35 14.58
N LYS A 269 9.66 6.21 15.25
CA LYS A 269 8.66 5.16 15.46
C LYS A 269 8.40 4.96 16.95
N SER A 270 7.15 4.71 17.33
CA SER A 270 6.77 4.16 18.64
C SER A 270 5.97 2.88 18.44
N THR A 271 6.46 1.77 18.99
CA THR A 271 5.81 0.45 18.96
C THR A 271 5.37 0.11 20.37
N LEU A 272 4.06 0.03 20.60
CA LEU A 272 3.48 -0.40 21.86
C LEU A 272 3.09 -1.88 21.75
N ILE A 273 3.63 -2.71 22.63
CA ILE A 273 3.25 -4.12 22.79
C ILE A 273 2.60 -4.27 24.16
N VAL A 274 1.36 -4.75 24.19
CA VAL A 274 0.61 -5.00 25.42
C VAL A 274 0.45 -6.50 25.59
N ILE A 275 1.04 -7.05 26.66
CA ILE A 275 0.87 -8.44 27.04
C ILE A 275 -0.52 -8.60 27.67
N ARG A 276 -1.32 -9.50 27.13
CA ARG A 276 -2.68 -9.78 27.59
C ARG A 276 -2.72 -11.14 28.28
N ARG A 277 -3.76 -11.36 29.06
CA ARG A 277 -4.01 -12.65 29.70
C ARG A 277 -4.62 -13.57 28.64
N ASP A 278 -4.01 -14.74 28.48
CA ASP A 278 -4.50 -15.85 27.64
C ASP A 278 -4.80 -15.45 26.19
N ASP A 279 -4.11 -14.43 25.68
CA ASP A 279 -4.33 -13.85 24.36
C ASP A 279 -3.01 -13.29 23.81
N GLU A 280 -2.90 -13.20 22.49
CA GLU A 280 -1.71 -12.72 21.80
C GLU A 280 -1.38 -11.27 22.23
N PRO A 281 -0.07 -10.94 22.40
CA PRO A 281 0.35 -9.58 22.62
C PRO A 281 -0.19 -8.60 21.58
N LYS A 282 -0.97 -7.62 22.02
CA LYS A 282 -1.51 -6.59 21.13
C LYS A 282 -0.40 -5.63 20.73
N ARG A 283 -0.15 -5.52 19.44
CA ARG A 283 0.83 -4.58 18.87
C ARG A 283 0.16 -3.33 18.30
N THR A 284 0.77 -2.16 18.50
CA THR A 284 0.35 -0.91 17.88
C THR A 284 1.56 -0.08 17.48
N ASP A 285 1.72 0.17 16.19
CA ASP A 285 2.80 0.99 15.64
C ASP A 285 2.29 2.41 15.34
N ARG A 286 3.03 3.43 15.78
CA ARG A 286 2.73 4.86 15.63
C ARG A 286 3.98 5.65 15.24
N CYS A 287 3.78 6.87 14.74
CA CYS A 287 4.87 7.78 14.40
C CYS A 287 5.17 8.70 15.59
N LEU A 288 6.44 9.03 15.76
CA LEU A 288 6.89 9.91 16.83
C LEU A 288 7.55 11.15 16.20
N PRO A 289 6.86 12.29 16.14
CA PRO A 289 7.42 13.51 15.56
C PRO A 289 8.71 13.95 16.28
N PRO A 290 9.62 14.68 15.61
CA PRO A 290 10.84 15.18 16.23
C PRO A 290 10.52 16.00 17.49
N GLY A 291 11.20 15.70 18.61
CA GLY A 291 10.99 16.38 19.89
C GLY A 291 9.67 16.06 20.62
N ALA A 292 8.73 15.37 19.97
CA ALA A 292 7.44 15.07 20.58
C ALA A 292 7.54 13.98 21.66
N ARG A 293 6.79 14.15 22.75
CA ARG A 293 6.69 13.15 23.83
C ARG A 293 5.61 12.11 23.57
N ARG A 294 4.63 12.40 22.71
CA ARG A 294 3.48 11.54 22.40
C ARG A 294 3.57 11.05 20.96
N ALA A 295 3.31 9.76 20.76
CA ALA A 295 3.23 9.18 19.43
C ALA A 295 1.83 9.39 18.83
N VAL A 296 1.80 9.79 17.57
CA VAL A 296 0.57 10.06 16.81
C VAL A 296 0.33 8.95 15.80
N ARG A 297 -0.89 8.87 15.25
CA ARG A 297 -1.11 8.07 14.04
C ARG A 297 -0.09 8.54 13.01
N CYS A 298 0.59 7.60 12.36
CA CYS A 298 1.47 7.98 11.27
C CYS A 298 0.65 8.80 10.28
N PRO A 299 1.11 10.00 9.90
CA PRO A 299 0.49 10.72 8.81
C PRO A 299 0.35 9.75 7.65
N ALA A 300 -0.78 9.84 6.95
CA ALA A 300 -0.90 9.20 5.65
C ALA A 300 0.37 9.53 4.83
N PRO A 301 0.90 8.58 4.07
CA PRO A 301 2.17 8.71 3.34
C PRO A 301 2.41 10.08 2.71
#